data_AF-A0A0B1SF69-F1
#
_entry.id   AF-A0A0B1SF69-F1
#
_cell.length_a   1.000
_cell.length_b   1.000
_cell.length_c   1.000
_cell.angle_alpha   90.00
_cell.angle_beta   90.00
_cell.angle_gamma   90.00
#
_symmetry.space_group_name_H-M   'P 1'
#
loop_
_entity.id
_entity.type
_entity.pdbx_description
1 polymer ?
#
loop_
_entity_poly.entity_id
_entity_poly.type
_entity_poly.pdbx_seq_one_letter_code
_entity_poly.pdbx_strand_id
1 'polypeptide(L)'
;ADVILPKIAEAIDVLVALGLDQIEVENVAELNAKIRSMSNVSGYFPGGLMCQDDEGNVVYMQALARTHPKSLIRAGCVSELFRLSIVEAELAFKLVR
;
A
#
# COMPACT_ATOMS: atom_id res chain seq x y z
N ALA A 1 16.68 -23.74 1.41
CA ALA A 1 15.26 -23.68 0.98
C ALA A 1 14.30 -23.69 2.17
N ASP A 2 14.62 -24.42 3.24
CA ASP A 2 13.73 -24.68 4.39
C ASP A 2 13.20 -23.45 5.16
N VAL A 3 13.87 -22.29 5.09
CA VAL A 3 13.43 -21.06 5.77
C VAL A 3 12.64 -20.12 4.86
N ILE A 4 12.80 -20.24 3.54
CA ILE A 4 12.20 -19.31 2.57
C ILE A 4 10.76 -19.71 2.27
N LEU A 5 10.52 -21.01 2.03
CA LEU A 5 9.18 -21.51 1.68
C LEU A 5 8.12 -21.20 2.75
N PRO A 6 8.38 -21.39 4.07
CA PRO A 6 7.39 -21.05 5.09
C PRO A 6 7.06 -19.56 5.13
N LYS A 7 8.06 -18.69 4.93
CA LYS A 7 7.87 -17.24 4.94
C LYS A 7 7.03 -16.75 3.75
N ILE A 8 7.23 -17.35 2.58
CA ILE A 8 6.43 -17.04 1.39
C ILE A 8 5.01 -17.52 1.59
N ALA A 9 4.81 -18.73 2.11
CA ALA A 9 3.47 -19.26 2.39
C ALA A 9 2.70 -18.37 3.36
N GLU A 10 3.32 -17.98 4.48
CA GLU A 10 2.71 -17.08 5.47
C GLU A 10 2.37 -15.71 4.85
N ALA A 11 3.25 -15.14 4.03
CA ALA A 11 2.98 -13.88 3.34
C ALA A 11 1.78 -14.00 2.39
N ILE A 12 1.70 -15.06 1.59
CA ILE A 12 0.57 -15.31 0.68
C ILE A 12 -0.72 -15.46 1.47
N ASP A 13 -0.73 -16.23 2.55
CA ASP A 13 -1.91 -16.42 3.40
C ASP A 13 -2.42 -15.08 3.95
N VAL A 14 -1.52 -14.18 4.36
CA VAL A 14 -1.88 -12.83 4.81
C VAL A 14 -2.51 -12.01 3.68
N LEU A 15 -1.92 -12.03 2.48
CA LEU A 15 -2.44 -11.26 1.33
C LEU A 15 -3.83 -11.76 0.90
N VAL A 16 -4.04 -13.08 0.89
CA VAL A 16 -5.34 -13.71 0.61
C VAL A 16 -6.35 -13.42 1.71
N ALA A 17 -5.97 -13.49 2.99
CA ALA A 17 -6.85 -13.15 4.11
C ALA A 17 -7.28 -11.67 4.09
N LEU A 18 -6.47 -10.80 3.51
CA LEU A 18 -6.81 -9.39 3.26
C LEU A 18 -7.65 -9.18 1.99
N GLY A 19 -7.92 -10.24 1.21
CA GLY A 19 -8.70 -10.22 -0.03
C GLY A 19 -8.02 -9.46 -1.17
N LEU A 20 -6.68 -9.35 -1.14
CA LEU A 20 -5.93 -8.56 -2.11
C LEU A 20 -5.81 -9.26 -3.46
N ASP A 21 -5.95 -10.58 -3.50
CA ASP A 21 -6.03 -11.40 -4.72
C ASP A 21 -7.19 -10.96 -5.62
N GLN A 22 -8.30 -10.50 -5.03
CA GLN A 22 -9.53 -10.11 -5.73
C GLN A 22 -9.54 -8.64 -6.20
N ILE A 23 -8.53 -7.84 -5.85
CA ILE A 23 -8.48 -6.42 -6.20
C ILE A 23 -7.67 -6.24 -7.47
N GLU A 24 -8.31 -5.78 -8.54
CA GLU A 24 -7.63 -5.37 -9.76
C GLU A 24 -7.47 -3.84 -9.79
N VAL A 25 -6.33 -3.39 -10.30
CA VAL A 25 -5.97 -1.98 -10.50
C VAL A 25 -5.26 -1.87 -11.83
N GLU A 26 -5.70 -0.96 -12.71
CA GLU A 26 -5.12 -0.86 -14.06
C GLU A 26 -4.04 0.22 -14.13
N ASN A 27 -4.08 1.20 -13.22
CA ASN A 27 -3.18 2.34 -13.23
C ASN A 27 -2.95 2.93 -11.83
N VAL A 28 -1.94 3.80 -11.74
CA VAL A 28 -1.55 4.52 -10.52
C VAL A 28 -2.68 5.35 -9.92
N ALA A 29 -3.56 5.93 -10.74
CA ALA A 29 -4.64 6.79 -10.26
C ALA A 29 -5.74 5.98 -9.54
N GLU A 30 -6.13 4.85 -10.12
CA GLU A 30 -7.08 3.91 -9.52
C GLU A 30 -6.58 3.33 -8.21
N LEU A 31 -5.30 2.94 -8.17
CA LEU A 31 -4.67 2.44 -6.95
C LEU A 31 -4.72 3.48 -5.83
N ASN A 32 -4.27 4.72 -6.11
CA ASN A 32 -4.32 5.79 -5.11
C ASN A 32 -5.75 6.11 -4.67
N ALA A 33 -6.73 6.07 -5.58
CA ALA A 33 -8.14 6.25 -5.25
C ALA A 33 -8.65 5.13 -4.34
N LYS A 34 -8.27 3.88 -4.60
CA LYS A 34 -8.62 2.72 -3.78
C LYS A 34 -8.04 2.87 -2.37
N ILE A 35 -6.74 3.16 -2.23
CA ILE A 35 -6.08 3.35 -0.93
C ILE A 35 -6.75 4.49 -0.13
N ARG A 36 -7.04 5.61 -0.78
CA ARG A 36 -7.76 6.72 -0.13
C ARG A 36 -9.16 6.34 0.34
N SER A 37 -9.86 5.48 -0.39
CA SER A 37 -11.20 5.00 0.02
C SER A 37 -11.18 4.08 1.24
N MET A 38 -10.04 3.46 1.55
CA MET A 38 -9.92 2.51 2.66
C MET A 38 -9.69 3.19 4.01
N SER A 39 -9.18 4.43 4.03
CA SER A 39 -8.95 5.14 5.30
C SER A 39 -8.76 6.65 5.15
N ASN A 40 -9.23 7.36 6.16
CA ASN A 40 -9.04 8.80 6.34
C ASN A 40 -7.59 9.17 6.77
N VAL A 41 -6.77 8.18 7.13
CA VAL A 41 -5.36 8.34 7.51
C VAL A 41 -4.53 8.96 6.37
N SER A 42 -4.87 8.65 5.13
CA SER A 42 -4.18 9.15 3.92
C SER A 42 -4.12 10.69 3.84
N GLY A 43 -5.09 11.39 4.43
CA GLY A 43 -5.09 12.87 4.49
C GLY A 43 -4.06 13.46 5.47
N TYR A 44 -3.63 12.69 6.47
CA TYR A 44 -2.66 13.11 7.50
C TYR A 44 -1.26 12.52 7.30
N PHE A 45 -1.12 11.55 6.39
CA PHE A 45 0.13 10.93 6.01
C PHE A 45 0.27 10.94 4.48
N PRO A 46 0.47 12.14 3.87
CA PRO A 46 0.38 12.32 2.43
C PRO A 46 1.54 11.62 1.71
N GLY A 47 1.19 10.73 0.80
CA GLY A 47 2.09 9.96 -0.03
C GLY A 47 1.29 9.11 -1.01
N GLY A 48 1.98 8.19 -1.67
CA GLY A 48 1.38 7.23 -2.59
C GLY A 48 2.24 6.98 -3.81
N LEU A 49 1.68 6.25 -4.77
CA LEU A 49 2.32 6.04 -6.05
C LEU A 49 2.22 7.30 -6.91
N MET A 50 3.33 7.78 -7.44
CA MET A 50 3.41 9.00 -8.22
C MET A 50 3.22 8.73 -9.71
N CYS A 51 4.01 7.81 -10.28
CA CYS A 51 4.02 7.47 -11.69
C CYS A 51 4.73 6.13 -11.91
N GLN A 52 4.89 5.72 -13.18
CA GLN A 52 5.89 4.74 -13.59
C GLN A 52 7.04 5.47 -14.28
N ASP A 53 8.27 5.01 -14.09
CA ASP A 53 9.42 5.51 -14.84
C ASP A 53 9.48 4.92 -16.25
N ASP A 54 10.51 5.30 -17.02
CA ASP A 54 10.68 4.86 -18.41
C ASP A 54 10.93 3.34 -18.54
N GLU A 55 11.30 2.67 -17.44
CA GLU A 55 11.50 1.22 -17.36
C GLU A 55 10.23 0.49 -16.87
N GLY A 56 9.16 1.22 -16.55
CA GLY A 56 7.92 0.66 -16.02
C GLY A 56 7.94 0.41 -14.51
N ASN A 57 9.00 0.82 -13.81
CA ASN A 57 9.06 0.73 -12.35
C ASN A 57 8.10 1.74 -11.73
N VAL A 58 7.41 1.31 -10.68
CA VAL A 58 6.48 2.17 -9.96
C VAL A 58 7.25 3.09 -9.01
N VAL A 59 7.04 4.40 -9.15
CA VAL A 59 7.66 5.42 -8.30
C VAL A 59 6.75 5.70 -7.10
N TYR A 60 7.23 5.38 -5.90
CA TYR A 60 6.58 5.71 -4.64
C TYR A 60 7.14 7.01 -4.05
N MET A 61 6.27 7.92 -3.61
CA MET A 61 6.67 9.15 -2.93
C MET A 61 5.89 9.34 -1.63
N GLN A 62 6.63 9.59 -0.54
CA GLN A 62 6.06 9.99 0.74
C GLN A 62 6.49 11.42 1.10
N ALA A 63 5.53 12.33 1.28
CA ALA A 63 5.79 13.72 1.65
C ALA A 63 5.86 13.88 3.18
N LEU A 64 6.93 13.35 3.81
CA LEU A 64 7.06 13.29 5.27
C LEU A 64 6.95 14.65 5.97
N ALA A 65 7.46 15.73 5.36
CA ALA A 65 7.36 17.08 5.92
C ALA A 65 5.91 17.59 6.01
N ARG A 66 4.99 17.01 5.23
CA ARG A 66 3.56 17.34 5.23
C ARG A 66 2.73 16.40 6.10
N THR A 67 3.34 15.39 6.71
CA THR A 67 2.67 14.53 7.68
C THR A 67 2.21 15.36 8.88
N HIS A 68 1.03 15.04 9.41
CA HIS A 68 0.46 15.68 10.58
C HIS A 68 0.37 14.68 11.75
N PRO A 69 1.47 14.39 12.47
CA PRO A 69 1.55 13.27 13.41
C PRO A 69 0.45 13.27 14.48
N LYS A 70 0.13 14.46 15.02
CA LYS A 70 -0.92 14.62 16.04
C LYS A 70 -2.31 14.24 15.53
N SER A 71 -2.59 14.48 14.24
CA SER A 71 -3.86 14.09 13.63
C SER A 71 -3.83 12.62 13.22
N LEU A 72 -2.69 12.15 12.70
CA LEU A 72 -2.49 10.76 12.32
C LEU A 72 -2.74 9.79 13.48
N ILE A 73 -2.18 10.08 14.66
CA ILE A 73 -2.38 9.27 15.88
C ILE A 73 -3.86 9.25 16.32
N ARG A 74 -4.63 10.28 15.98
CA ARG A 74 -6.06 10.38 16.29
C ARG A 74 -6.96 9.80 15.19
N ALA A 75 -6.41 9.54 14.01
CA ALA A 75 -7.18 9.14 12.83
C ALA A 75 -7.47 7.64 12.79
N GLY A 76 -6.76 6.83 13.56
CA GLY A 76 -6.95 5.39 13.59
C GLY A 76 -5.86 4.67 14.38
N CYS A 77 -5.96 3.35 14.40
CA CYS A 77 -4.94 2.50 15.01
C CYS A 77 -3.68 2.45 14.13
N VAL A 78 -2.51 2.30 14.75
CA VAL A 78 -1.25 2.07 14.03
C VAL A 78 -1.33 0.84 13.11
N SER A 79 -2.09 -0.19 13.50
CA SER A 79 -2.35 -1.36 12.67
C SER A 79 -3.06 -1.02 11.36
N GLU A 80 -3.90 0.02 11.31
CA GLU A 80 -4.54 0.46 10.07
C GLU A 80 -3.54 1.12 9.12
N LEU A 81 -2.59 1.89 9.64
CA LEU A 81 -1.50 2.46 8.84
C LEU A 81 -0.63 1.35 8.23
N PHE A 82 -0.28 0.32 9.01
CA PHE A 82 0.46 -0.83 8.50
C PHE A 82 -0.34 -1.63 7.49
N ARG A 83 -1.64 -1.86 7.74
CA ARG A 83 -2.52 -2.51 6.78
C ARG A 83 -2.54 -1.76 5.45
N LEU A 84 -2.72 -0.43 5.48
CA LEU A 84 -2.69 0.39 4.26
C LEU A 84 -1.36 0.28 3.52
N SER A 85 -0.24 0.26 4.24
CA SER A 85 1.10 0.11 3.66
C SER A 85 1.28 -1.25 2.97
N ILE A 86 0.75 -2.33 3.58
CA ILE A 86 0.76 -3.68 2.98
C ILE A 86 -0.09 -3.71 1.72
N VAL A 87 -1.31 -3.17 1.77
CA VAL A 87 -2.20 -3.11 0.61
C VAL A 87 -1.58 -2.30 -0.52
N GLU A 88 -1.00 -1.14 -0.20
CA GLU A 88 -0.35 -0.27 -1.19
C GLU A 88 0.83 -0.98 -1.88
N ALA A 89 1.68 -1.66 -1.11
CA ALA A 89 2.79 -2.42 -1.66
C ALA A 89 2.32 -3.56 -2.58
N GLU A 90 1.32 -4.34 -2.14
CA GLU A 90 0.77 -5.44 -2.94
C GLU A 90 0.12 -4.95 -4.24
N LEU A 91 -0.69 -3.89 -4.15
CA LEU A 91 -1.32 -3.32 -5.35
C LEU A 91 -0.29 -2.69 -6.30
N ALA A 92 0.80 -2.14 -5.78
CA ALA A 92 1.88 -1.61 -6.60
C ALA A 92 2.56 -2.73 -7.42
N PHE A 93 2.73 -3.93 -6.84
CA PHE A 93 3.27 -5.08 -7.57
C PHE A 93 2.40 -5.49 -8.77
N LYS A 94 1.09 -5.25 -8.72
CA LYS A 94 0.19 -5.52 -9.87
C LYS A 94 0.40 -4.58 -11.05
N LEU A 95 1.06 -3.43 -10.83
CA LEU A 95 1.37 -2.46 -11.88
C LEU A 95 2.76 -2.65 -12.49
N VAL A 96 3.67 -3.34 -11.79
CA VAL A 96 5.02 -3.66 -12.29
C VAL A 96 4.90 -4.71 -13.40
N ARG A 97 5.59 -4.49 -14.53
CA ARG A 97 5.58 -5.37 -15.71
C ARG A 97 6.87 -6.14 -15.87
#